data_AF-A0A5C7MI71-F1
#
_entry.id   AF-A0A5C7MI71-F1
#
_cell.length_a   1.000
_cell.length_b   1.000
_cell.length_c   1.000
_cell.angle_alpha   90.00
_cell.angle_beta   90.00
_cell.angle_gamma   90.00
#
_symmetry.space_group_name_H-M   'P 1'
#
loop_
_entity.id
_entity.type
_entity.pdbx_description
1 polymer ?
#
loop_
_entity_poly.entity_id
_entity_poly.type
_entity_poly.pdbx_seq_one_letter_code
_entity_poly.pdbx_strand_id
1 'polypeptide(L)'
;MTLQAVESTSPAGDRGSDQPVPSYYALTVGDIDVVVISDGVLPMSAPTLATNADPEVRAAWLDGMFLPPDNLALPLNQVVVRRGDQTILIDAGVGVDHPDWLNGFEHDPEEAARVRVRLLQELSSTREALVATHLPFPSVCHVATAGNAFRCVPAVWES
;
A
#
# COMPACT_ATOMS: atom_id res chain seq x y z
N MET A 1 -21.37 12.43 -3.42
CA MET A 1 -21.71 11.57 -2.26
C MET A 1 -20.47 11.53 -1.39
N THR A 2 -20.47 12.33 -0.31
CA THR A 2 -19.29 12.58 0.52
C THR A 2 -18.93 11.30 1.29
N LEU A 3 -17.73 10.76 1.09
CA LEU A 3 -17.17 9.81 2.05
C LEU A 3 -17.13 10.54 3.39
N GLN A 4 -17.89 10.02 4.36
CA GLN A 4 -17.64 10.36 5.76
C GLN A 4 -16.14 10.19 5.98
N ALA A 5 -15.51 11.22 6.54
CA ALA A 5 -14.21 11.07 7.16
C ALA A 5 -14.24 9.77 7.97
N VAL A 6 -13.19 8.97 7.84
CA VAL A 6 -12.97 7.86 8.76
C VAL A 6 -12.95 8.49 10.15
N GLU A 7 -14.06 8.39 10.89
CA GLU A 7 -14.22 9.08 12.16
C GLU A 7 -13.18 8.55 13.14
N SER A 8 -12.14 9.35 13.39
CA SER A 8 -11.39 9.25 14.63
C SER A 8 -12.05 10.18 15.63
N THR A 9 -12.95 9.63 16.45
CA THR A 9 -13.29 10.26 17.71
C THR A 9 -13.13 9.26 18.84
N SER A 10 -12.01 9.37 19.55
CA SER A 10 -11.92 8.95 20.95
C SER A 10 -11.32 10.10 21.75
N PRO A 11 -11.97 10.56 22.83
CA PRO A 11 -11.42 11.59 23.68
C PRO A 11 -10.13 11.10 24.33
N ALA A 12 -9.25 12.04 24.70
CA ALA A 12 -8.04 11.75 25.45
C ALA A 12 -8.39 11.18 26.84
N GLY A 13 -8.60 9.87 26.89
CA GLY A 13 -8.74 9.07 28.10
C GLY A 13 -7.83 7.87 27.98
N ASP A 14 -6.91 7.74 28.94
CA ASP A 14 -6.01 6.62 29.23
C ASP A 14 -6.03 5.47 28.22
N ARG A 15 -5.24 5.61 27.14
CA ARG A 15 -5.03 4.53 26.16
C ARG A 15 -3.83 3.73 26.63
N GLY A 16 -4.12 2.57 27.24
CA GLY A 16 -3.14 1.50 27.43
C GLY A 16 -2.39 1.22 26.13
N SER A 17 -1.13 0.84 26.25
CA SER A 17 -0.10 0.70 25.20
C SER A 17 -0.36 -0.36 24.11
N ASP A 18 -1.62 -0.74 23.89
CA ASP A 18 -2.01 -1.92 23.09
C ASP A 18 -3.12 -1.62 22.07
N GLN A 19 -3.46 -0.34 21.83
CA GLN A 19 -4.30 0.02 20.69
C GLN A 19 -3.44 0.22 19.42
N PRO A 20 -3.78 -0.43 18.30
CA PRO A 20 -3.14 -0.17 17.02
C PRO A 20 -3.28 1.32 16.67
N VAL A 21 -2.16 1.98 16.44
CA VAL A 21 -2.11 3.35 15.92
C VAL A 21 -2.77 3.36 14.54
N PRO A 22 -3.51 4.42 14.14
CA PRO A 22 -4.09 4.47 12.80
C PRO A 22 -3.02 4.25 11.73
N SER A 23 -3.16 3.18 10.94
CA SER A 23 -2.26 2.82 9.83
C SER A 23 -2.52 3.66 8.59
N TYR A 24 -2.83 4.95 8.72
CA TYR A 24 -2.98 5.85 7.59
C TYR A 24 -2.57 7.29 7.89
N TYR A 25 -2.16 8.00 6.85
CA TYR A 25 -1.81 9.42 6.88
C TYR A 25 -2.45 10.13 5.68
N ALA A 26 -3.26 11.14 5.96
CA ALA A 26 -3.94 11.92 4.94
C ALA A 26 -3.25 13.28 4.73
N LEU A 27 -3.13 13.69 3.47
CA LEU A 27 -2.60 14.99 3.07
C LEU A 27 -3.28 15.49 1.80
N THR A 28 -3.16 16.78 1.54
CA THR A 28 -3.67 17.41 0.32
C THR A 28 -2.52 18.00 -0.47
N VAL A 29 -2.56 17.85 -1.80
CA VAL A 29 -1.63 18.45 -2.75
C VAL A 29 -2.45 19.26 -3.76
N GLY A 30 -2.58 20.57 -3.52
CA GLY A 30 -3.45 21.42 -4.35
C GLY A 30 -4.92 21.01 -4.23
N ASP A 31 -5.53 20.54 -5.33
CA ASP A 31 -6.90 20.03 -5.39
C ASP A 31 -6.98 18.49 -5.32
N ILE A 32 -5.88 17.83 -4.93
CA ILE A 32 -5.75 16.37 -4.83
C ILE A 32 -5.71 15.95 -3.37
N ASP A 33 -6.60 15.04 -2.99
CA ASP A 33 -6.59 14.36 -1.70
C ASP A 33 -5.76 13.06 -1.80
N VAL A 34 -4.85 12.86 -0.85
CA VAL A 34 -3.98 11.69 -0.80
C VAL A 34 -4.13 11.03 0.57
N VAL A 35 -4.36 9.71 0.57
CA VAL A 35 -4.33 8.88 1.77
C VAL A 35 -3.28 7.81 1.59
N VAL A 36 -2.24 7.85 2.41
CA VAL A 36 -1.25 6.78 2.53
C VAL A 36 -1.75 5.80 3.59
N ILE A 37 -1.79 4.52 3.28
CA ILE A 37 -2.23 3.44 4.16
C ILE A 37 -1.05 2.49 4.33
N SER A 38 -0.60 2.29 5.57
CA SER A 38 0.48 1.34 5.88
C SER A 38 -0.04 -0.09 5.72
N ASP A 39 0.70 -0.89 4.96
CA ASP A 39 0.37 -2.29 4.60
C ASP A 39 1.37 -3.29 5.20
N GLY A 40 2.17 -2.84 6.18
CA GLY A 40 3.14 -3.69 6.89
C GLY A 40 4.60 -3.33 6.64
N VAL A 41 5.49 -4.21 7.10
CA VAL A 41 6.94 -4.05 6.98
C VAL A 41 7.57 -5.34 6.48
N LEU A 42 7.92 -5.39 5.20
CA LEU A 42 8.54 -6.54 4.57
C LEU A 42 10.00 -6.69 5.05
N PRO A 43 10.37 -7.78 5.74
CA PRO A 43 11.77 -8.08 6.00
C PRO A 43 12.47 -8.47 4.70
N MET A 44 13.62 -7.87 4.45
CA MET A 44 14.44 -8.17 3.27
C MET A 44 15.89 -8.32 3.66
N SER A 45 16.57 -9.33 3.11
CA SER A 45 18.00 -9.52 3.29
C SER A 45 18.77 -8.34 2.68
N ALA A 46 19.53 -7.59 3.49
CA ALA A 46 20.23 -6.39 3.04
C ALA A 46 21.26 -6.64 1.91
N PRO A 47 21.95 -7.80 1.85
CA PRO A 47 22.80 -8.17 0.70
C PRO A 47 22.13 -8.21 -0.66
N THR A 48 20.79 -8.16 -0.75
CA THR A 48 20.10 -8.02 -2.04
C THR A 48 20.21 -6.61 -2.62
N LEU A 49 20.58 -5.61 -1.80
CA LEU A 49 20.87 -4.25 -2.24
C LEU A 49 22.34 -4.07 -2.60
N ALA A 50 22.60 -3.20 -3.59
CA ALA A 50 23.96 -2.81 -3.99
C ALA A 50 24.89 -4.03 -4.15
N THR A 51 24.46 -5.00 -4.94
CA THR A 51 25.18 -6.27 -5.18
C THR A 51 26.54 -6.08 -5.86
N ASN A 52 26.77 -4.89 -6.42
CA ASN A 52 28.04 -4.46 -7.01
C ASN A 52 28.99 -3.77 -6.02
N ALA A 53 28.55 -3.47 -4.80
CA ALA A 53 29.38 -2.85 -3.77
C ALA A 53 30.14 -3.90 -2.94
N ASP A 54 31.35 -3.54 -2.51
CA ASP A 54 32.10 -4.33 -1.53
C ASP A 54 31.25 -4.52 -0.24
N PRO A 55 31.17 -5.75 0.31
CA PRO A 55 30.36 -6.01 1.50
C PRO A 55 30.70 -5.13 2.71
N GLU A 56 31.98 -4.81 2.95
CA GLU A 56 32.39 -3.97 4.08
C GLU A 56 31.93 -2.52 3.88
N VAL A 57 32.03 -2.03 2.64
CA VAL A 57 31.54 -0.69 2.27
C VAL A 57 30.02 -0.61 2.44
N ARG A 58 29.27 -1.62 1.99
CA ARG A 58 27.81 -1.67 2.17
C ARG A 58 27.42 -1.72 3.66
N ALA A 59 28.12 -2.53 4.46
CA ALA A 59 27.85 -2.63 5.89
C ALA A 59 28.09 -1.28 6.60
N ALA A 60 29.21 -0.60 6.33
CA ALA A 60 29.49 0.72 6.89
C ALA A 60 28.48 1.78 6.45
N TRP A 61 28.00 1.72 5.19
CA TRP A 61 26.95 2.61 4.69
C TRP A 61 25.60 2.40 5.41
N LEU A 62 25.21 1.15 5.63
CA LEU A 62 23.98 0.81 6.38
C LEU A 62 24.08 1.22 7.86
N ASP A 63 25.23 0.96 8.50
CA ASP A 63 25.50 1.37 9.88
C ASP A 63 25.40 2.89 10.05
N GLY A 64 25.93 3.65 9.09
CA GLY A 64 25.80 5.11 9.04
C GLY A 64 24.36 5.64 8.93
N MET A 65 23.41 4.79 8.54
CA MET A 65 21.96 5.09 8.53
C MET A 65 21.21 4.47 9.72
N PHE A 66 21.94 3.89 10.69
CA PHE A 66 21.39 3.14 11.81
C PHE A 66 20.57 1.90 11.38
N LEU A 67 20.96 1.28 10.26
CA LEU A 67 20.31 0.08 9.72
C LEU A 67 21.18 -1.17 9.91
N PRO A 68 20.58 -2.36 10.12
CA PRO A 68 21.34 -3.59 10.26
C PRO A 68 21.99 -3.98 8.92
N PRO A 69 23.21 -4.56 8.94
CA PRO A 69 23.92 -4.93 7.71
C PRO A 69 23.37 -6.19 7.02
N ASP A 70 22.53 -6.98 7.71
CA ASP A 70 22.06 -8.28 7.23
C ASP A 70 20.57 -8.29 6.84
N ASN A 71 19.76 -7.46 7.49
CA ASN A 71 18.30 -7.42 7.28
C ASN A 71 17.77 -5.99 7.34
N LEU A 72 16.88 -5.68 6.41
CA LEU A 72 16.18 -4.41 6.31
C LEU A 72 14.70 -4.61 6.58
N ALA A 73 14.11 -3.61 7.21
CA ALA A 73 12.68 -3.45 7.36
C ALA A 73 12.21 -2.51 6.26
N LEU A 74 11.49 -3.01 5.26
CA LEU A 74 10.91 -2.19 4.18
C LEU A 74 9.43 -1.90 4.47
N PRO A 75 9.08 -0.67 4.87
CA PRO A 75 7.67 -0.29 5.02
C PRO A 75 6.99 -0.35 3.65
N LEU A 76 5.85 -1.01 3.59
CA LEU A 76 5.00 -1.06 2.41
C LEU A 76 3.74 -0.24 2.66
N ASN A 77 3.27 0.45 1.63
CA ASN A 77 2.09 1.31 1.72
C ASN A 77 1.22 1.13 0.48
N GLN A 78 -0.08 1.28 0.66
CA GLN A 78 -1.04 1.53 -0.41
C GLN A 78 -1.35 3.03 -0.40
N VAL A 79 -1.58 3.64 -1.55
CA VAL A 79 -1.90 5.07 -1.64
C VAL A 79 -3.16 5.29 -2.44
N VAL A 80 -4.13 5.97 -1.85
CA VAL A 80 -5.34 6.42 -2.53
C VAL A 80 -5.16 7.88 -2.92
N VAL A 81 -5.24 8.17 -4.21
CA VAL A 81 -5.15 9.52 -4.77
C VAL A 81 -6.51 9.87 -5.36
N ARG A 82 -7.09 11.00 -4.94
CA ARG A 82 -8.40 11.46 -5.43
C ARG A 82 -8.34 12.90 -5.92
N ARG A 83 -9.00 13.16 -7.04
CA ARG A 83 -9.20 14.51 -7.60
C ARG A 83 -10.59 14.60 -8.23
N GLY A 84 -11.47 15.39 -7.64
CA GLY A 84 -12.88 15.42 -8.04
C GLY A 84 -13.51 14.02 -7.92
N ASP A 85 -14.09 13.52 -9.01
CA ASP A 85 -14.69 12.19 -9.08
C ASP A 85 -13.72 11.10 -9.57
N GLN A 86 -12.41 11.40 -9.67
CA GLN A 86 -11.40 10.44 -10.10
C GLN A 86 -10.57 9.93 -8.92
N THR A 87 -10.46 8.61 -8.82
CA THR A 87 -9.60 7.88 -7.87
C THR A 87 -8.53 7.10 -8.62
N ILE A 88 -7.34 7.03 -8.01
CA ILE A 88 -6.28 6.11 -8.38
C ILE A 88 -5.84 5.40 -7.10
N LEU A 89 -5.80 4.07 -7.14
CA LEU A 89 -5.13 3.27 -6.11
C LEU A 89 -3.72 2.96 -6.58
N ILE A 90 -2.73 3.22 -5.73
CA ILE A 90 -1.33 2.80 -5.93
C ILE A 90 -1.06 1.65 -4.97
N ASP A 91 -0.73 0.50 -5.54
CA ASP A 91 -0.54 -0.79 -4.89
C ASP A 91 -1.78 -1.31 -4.12
N ALA A 92 -1.86 -2.64 -3.98
CA ALA A 92 -3.02 -3.32 -3.39
C ALA A 92 -2.58 -4.58 -2.62
N GLY A 93 -1.47 -4.52 -1.89
CA GLY A 93 -0.93 -5.64 -1.11
C GLY A 93 -0.70 -6.89 -1.95
N VAL A 94 -1.32 -8.00 -1.55
CA VAL A 94 -1.22 -9.32 -2.23
C VAL A 94 -1.86 -9.39 -3.62
N GLY A 95 -2.50 -8.30 -4.08
CA GLY A 95 -3.08 -8.19 -5.41
C GLY A 95 -4.61 -8.35 -5.43
N VAL A 96 -5.15 -8.64 -6.62
CA VAL A 96 -6.60 -8.51 -6.91
C VAL A 96 -7.35 -9.84 -7.04
N ASP A 97 -6.66 -10.92 -7.39
CA ASP A 97 -7.28 -12.23 -7.65
C ASP A 97 -7.67 -12.95 -6.35
N HIS A 98 -6.97 -12.66 -5.26
CA HIS A 98 -7.23 -13.15 -3.91
C HIS A 98 -7.14 -11.99 -2.90
N PRO A 99 -8.09 -11.05 -2.94
CA PRO A 99 -7.98 -9.78 -2.22
C PRO A 99 -8.11 -9.95 -0.70
N ASP A 100 -8.67 -11.07 -0.25
CA ASP A 100 -8.84 -11.46 1.15
C ASP A 100 -7.62 -12.17 1.75
N TRP A 101 -6.60 -12.48 0.93
CA TRP A 101 -5.38 -13.10 1.44
C TRP A 101 -4.58 -12.13 2.30
N LEU A 102 -3.93 -12.70 3.31
CA LEU A 102 -3.12 -12.01 4.29
C LEU A 102 -1.66 -12.14 3.89
N ASN A 103 -0.89 -11.07 4.01
CA ASN A 103 0.55 -11.17 3.86
C ASN A 103 1.22 -11.38 5.23
N GLY A 104 2.42 -11.96 5.24
CA GLY A 104 3.12 -12.33 6.48
C GLY A 104 3.76 -11.15 7.23
N PHE A 105 3.56 -9.92 6.77
CA PHE A 105 4.23 -8.73 7.28
C PHE A 105 3.30 -7.55 7.57
N GLU A 106 1.99 -7.72 7.37
CA GLU A 106 0.93 -6.77 7.71
C GLU A 106 0.93 -6.50 9.21
N HIS A 107 0.77 -5.23 9.60
CA HIS A 107 0.59 -4.87 11.02
C HIS A 107 -0.74 -5.38 11.57
N ASP A 108 -1.81 -5.25 10.77
CA ASP A 108 -3.15 -5.76 11.04
C ASP A 108 -3.68 -6.42 9.76
N PRO A 109 -3.47 -7.74 9.61
CA PRO A 109 -3.80 -8.44 8.37
C PRO A 109 -5.30 -8.40 8.02
N GLU A 110 -6.17 -8.55 9.02
CA GLU A 110 -7.62 -8.56 8.79
C GLU A 110 -8.13 -7.19 8.34
N GLU A 111 -7.64 -6.12 8.98
CA GLU A 111 -7.98 -4.76 8.58
C GLU A 111 -7.38 -4.42 7.20
N ALA A 112 -6.16 -4.84 6.91
CA ALA A 112 -5.52 -4.65 5.60
C ALA A 112 -6.34 -5.31 4.48
N ALA A 113 -6.74 -6.57 4.66
CA ALA A 113 -7.61 -7.28 3.72
C ALA A 113 -8.97 -6.58 3.56
N ARG A 114 -9.60 -6.15 4.67
CA ARG A 114 -10.88 -5.43 4.63
C ARG A 114 -10.77 -4.12 3.85
N VAL A 115 -9.70 -3.35 4.06
CA VAL A 115 -9.44 -2.08 3.36
C VAL A 115 -9.20 -2.33 1.88
N ARG A 116 -8.35 -3.29 1.54
CA ARG A 116 -8.05 -3.67 0.16
C ARG A 116 -9.30 -4.10 -0.60
N VAL A 117 -10.09 -5.01 -0.04
CA VAL A 117 -11.35 -5.47 -0.66
C VAL A 117 -12.28 -4.30 -0.93
N ARG A 118 -12.47 -3.39 0.04
CA ARG A 118 -13.32 -2.21 -0.13
C ARG A 118 -12.81 -1.31 -1.26
N LEU A 119 -11.52 -1.04 -1.33
CA LEU A 119 -10.93 -0.19 -2.38
C LEU A 119 -11.04 -0.85 -3.76
N LEU A 120 -10.82 -2.16 -3.87
CA LEU A 120 -10.99 -2.89 -5.13
C LEU A 120 -12.45 -2.94 -5.58
N GLN A 121 -13.41 -3.02 -4.66
CA GLN A 121 -14.84 -2.87 -4.97
C GLN A 121 -15.17 -1.48 -5.52
N GLU A 122 -14.64 -0.43 -4.89
CA GLU A 122 -14.77 0.96 -5.34
C GLU A 122 -14.26 1.09 -6.79
N LEU A 123 -13.00 0.74 -7.03
CA LEU A 123 -12.37 0.79 -8.36
C LEU A 123 -13.14 -0.02 -9.41
N SER A 124 -13.61 -1.22 -9.05
CA SER A 124 -14.39 -2.06 -9.96
C SER A 124 -15.74 -1.45 -10.32
N SER A 125 -16.34 -0.65 -9.43
CA SER A 125 -17.63 -0.01 -9.67
C SER A 125 -17.53 1.25 -10.54
N THR A 126 -16.40 1.96 -10.45
CA THR A 126 -16.14 3.23 -11.12
C THR A 126 -15.28 3.08 -12.38
N ARG A 127 -14.66 1.92 -12.60
CA ARG A 127 -13.63 1.66 -13.62
C ARG A 127 -12.40 2.55 -13.47
N GLU A 128 -12.07 2.91 -12.25
CA GLU A 128 -10.90 3.70 -11.92
C GLU A 128 -9.60 2.88 -11.96
N ALA A 129 -8.47 3.58 -11.96
CA ALA A 129 -7.17 2.97 -12.21
C ALA A 129 -6.54 2.41 -10.92
N LEU A 130 -5.98 1.21 -11.05
CA LEU A 130 -4.97 0.66 -10.16
C LEU A 130 -3.61 0.80 -10.84
N VAL A 131 -2.66 1.43 -10.15
CA VAL A 131 -1.25 1.44 -10.49
C VAL A 131 -0.54 0.52 -9.51
N ALA A 132 0.08 -0.55 -9.98
CA ALA A 132 0.76 -1.51 -9.11
C ALA A 132 2.25 -1.54 -9.47
N THR A 133 3.09 -0.98 -8.58
CA THR A 133 4.49 -0.60 -8.83
C THR A 133 5.40 -1.77 -9.22
N HIS A 134 4.94 -3.00 -9.00
CA HIS A 134 5.66 -4.24 -9.29
C HIS A 134 4.95 -5.17 -10.29
N LEU A 135 3.87 -4.74 -10.95
CA LEU A 135 3.27 -5.46 -12.07
C LEU A 135 4.00 -5.19 -13.39
N PRO A 136 3.87 -6.08 -14.41
CA PRO A 136 4.45 -5.85 -15.73
C PRO A 136 4.02 -4.51 -16.33
N PHE A 137 4.92 -3.91 -17.10
CA PHE A 137 4.68 -2.66 -17.81
C PHE A 137 3.38 -2.69 -18.63
N PRO A 138 2.52 -1.64 -18.59
CA PRO A 138 2.76 -0.32 -17.99
C PRO A 138 2.43 -0.23 -16.49
N SER A 139 2.15 -1.36 -15.82
CA SER A 139 1.84 -1.42 -14.39
C SER A 139 0.52 -0.71 -14.02
N VAL A 140 -0.31 -0.39 -15.01
CA VAL A 140 -1.62 0.23 -14.85
C VAL A 140 -2.69 -0.72 -15.33
N CYS A 141 -3.77 -0.86 -14.56
CA CYS A 141 -4.96 -1.59 -14.99
C CYS A 141 -6.24 -1.01 -14.42
N HIS A 142 -7.35 -1.41 -15.01
CA HIS A 142 -8.68 -1.25 -14.42
C HIS A 142 -9.05 -2.52 -13.67
N VAL A 143 -9.69 -2.36 -12.52
CA VAL A 143 -10.20 -3.50 -11.75
C VAL A 143 -11.56 -3.89 -12.30
N ALA A 144 -11.79 -5.19 -12.50
CA ALA A 144 -13.10 -5.73 -12.88
C ALA A 144 -13.48 -6.87 -11.94
N THR A 145 -14.78 -7.00 -11.63
CA THR A 145 -15.29 -8.16 -10.90
C THR A 145 -15.09 -9.46 -11.70
N ALA A 146 -14.66 -10.51 -11.02
CA ALA A 146 -14.48 -11.85 -11.56
C ALA A 146 -15.06 -12.88 -10.57
N GLY A 147 -16.38 -13.10 -10.63
CA GLY A 147 -17.07 -13.94 -9.65
C GLY A 147 -17.01 -13.32 -8.25
N ASN A 148 -16.37 -14.03 -7.31
CA ASN A 148 -16.17 -13.55 -5.93
C ASN A 148 -14.82 -12.82 -5.74
N ALA A 149 -14.05 -12.63 -6.81
CA ALA A 149 -12.76 -11.97 -6.80
C ALA A 149 -12.75 -10.76 -7.76
N PHE A 150 -11.57 -10.19 -7.97
CA PHE A 150 -11.33 -9.19 -9.00
C PHE A 150 -10.33 -9.73 -10.02
N ARG A 151 -10.21 -9.02 -11.14
CA ARG A 151 -9.14 -9.20 -12.11
C ARG A 151 -8.64 -7.85 -12.57
N CYS A 152 -7.34 -7.77 -12.82
CA CYS A 152 -6.67 -6.62 -13.38
C CYS A 152 -6.82 -6.68 -14.91
N VAL A 153 -7.45 -5.67 -15.52
CA VAL A 153 -7.56 -5.49 -16.98
C VAL A 153 -6.50 -4.47 -17.40
N PRO A 154 -5.37 -4.90 -17.98
CA PRO A 154 -4.26 -4.00 -18.28
C PRO A 154 -4.70 -2.81 -19.12
N ALA A 155 -4.21 -1.61 -18.77
CA ALA A 155 -4.32 -0.48 -19.66
C ALA A 155 -3.56 -0.77 -20.95
N VAL A 156 -4.13 -0.39 -22.09
CA VAL A 156 -3.45 -0.56 -23.37
C VAL A 156 -2.30 0.45 -23.44
N TRP A 157 -1.09 -0.06 -23.66
CA TRP A 157 0.04 0.79 -23.99
C TRP A 157 -0.03 1.16 -25.48
N GLU A 158 -0.27 2.43 -25.77
CA GLU A 158 -0.11 2.98 -27.12
C GLU A 158 1.27 3.65 -27.20
N SER A 159 2.17 3.07 -28.01
CA SER A 159 3.54 3.55 -28.23
C SER A 159 3.61 4.73 -29.19
#